data_AF-A0A3E0EPX4-F1
#
_entry.id   AF-A0A3E0EPX4-F1
#
_cell.length_a   1.000
_cell.length_b   1.000
_cell.length_c   1.000
_cell.angle_alpha   90.00
_cell.angle_beta   90.00
_cell.angle_gamma   90.00
#
_symmetry.space_group_name_H-M   'P 1'
#
loop_
_entity.id
_entity.type
_entity.pdbx_description
1 polymer ?
#
loop_
_entity_poly.entity_id
_entity_poly.type
_entity_poly.pdbx_seq_one_letter_code
_entity_poly.pdbx_strand_id
1 'polypeptide(L)'
;MIHTIEELIIVINNFEIKIRQYEINLACFYQSYDERERLEQRKKVLKKQIEHYIQEFKEKTKNNHLETRLYANRLAVLEKKFQIQPRIMSANLFCLNVLKERHSIIEKDKSFFSKINQNQEVKICEDELQMIEIQSQNLLKEFFESMNTFPEYIDKEMKLQFSTLLCYYGWGFAEKKIALDKRQIELENRLKLLEKKSNGIWALFNYKLVKNSKTEIKKIKKELLEIKLENSKNIDYYLNKNISYKSSKDI
;
A
#
# COMPACT_ATOMS: atom_id res chain seq x y z
N MET A 1 5.37 36.41 2.37
CA MET A 1 4.43 35.84 1.40
C MET A 1 5.11 35.91 0.04
N ILE A 2 5.19 34.81 -0.69
CA ILE A 2 5.90 34.75 -1.98
C ILE A 2 4.91 35.01 -3.11
N HIS A 3 5.17 36.04 -3.92
CA HIS A 3 4.24 36.52 -4.93
C HIS A 3 4.52 35.92 -6.31
N THR A 4 5.79 35.73 -6.67
CA THR A 4 6.24 35.24 -7.98
C THR A 4 7.20 34.06 -7.87
N ILE A 5 7.40 33.31 -8.96
CA ILE A 5 8.37 32.20 -8.97
C ILE A 5 9.81 32.70 -8.88
N GLU A 6 10.10 33.89 -9.41
CA GLU A 6 11.39 34.55 -9.29
C GLU A 6 11.70 34.87 -7.82
N GLU A 7 10.73 35.38 -7.06
CA GLU A 7 10.85 35.57 -5.61
C GLU A 7 11.09 34.24 -4.88
N LEU A 8 10.38 33.17 -5.27
CA LEU A 8 10.60 31.83 -4.71
C LEU A 8 12.05 31.37 -4.94
N ILE A 9 12.56 31.51 -6.16
CA ILE A 9 13.92 31.12 -6.52
C ILE A 9 14.95 31.93 -5.73
N ILE A 10 14.75 33.24 -5.60
CA ILE A 10 15.65 34.13 -4.83
C ILE A 10 15.69 33.70 -3.35
N VAL A 11 14.52 33.47 -2.74
CA VAL A 11 14.41 33.03 -1.35
C VAL A 11 15.12 31.68 -1.14
N ILE A 12 14.91 30.73 -2.04
CA ILE A 12 15.57 29.42 -1.99
C ILE A 12 17.09 29.56 -2.12
N ASN A 13 17.57 30.35 -3.08
CA ASN A 13 19.00 30.58 -3.28
C ASN A 13 19.66 31.20 -2.04
N ASN A 14 18.98 32.14 -1.38
CA ASN A 14 19.48 32.73 -0.14
C ASN A 14 19.60 31.70 0.99
N PHE A 15 18.65 30.76 1.10
CA PHE A 15 18.76 29.67 2.05
C PHE A 15 19.85 28.66 1.66
N GLU A 16 20.04 28.36 0.37
CA GLU A 16 21.12 27.49 -0.09
C GLU A 16 22.49 28.05 0.23
N ILE A 17 22.69 29.37 0.07
CA ILE A 17 23.95 30.03 0.44
C ILE A 17 24.24 29.84 1.92
N LYS A 18 23.23 30.02 2.80
CA LYS A 18 23.38 29.80 4.24
C LYS A 18 23.63 28.34 4.59
N ILE A 19 22.97 27.39 3.91
CA ILE A 19 23.21 25.96 4.09
C ILE A 19 24.65 25.60 3.71
N ARG A 20 25.16 26.10 2.58
CA ARG A 20 26.55 25.89 2.18
C ARG A 20 27.54 26.46 3.19
N GLN A 21 27.27 27.64 3.74
CA GLN A 21 28.08 28.21 4.82
C GLN A 21 28.11 27.29 6.05
N TYR A 22 26.98 26.71 6.44
CA TYR A 22 26.94 25.73 7.54
C TYR A 22 27.66 24.42 7.19
N GLU A 23 27.59 23.96 5.94
CA GLU A 23 28.33 22.77 5.49
C GLU A 23 29.84 22.99 5.50
N ILE A 24 30.31 24.16 5.07
CA ILE A 24 31.71 24.56 5.16
C ILE A 24 32.15 24.60 6.63
N ASN A 25 31.35 25.23 7.49
CA ASN A 25 31.65 25.31 8.92
C ASN A 25 31.72 23.91 9.56
N LEU A 26 30.77 23.02 9.24
CA LEU A 26 30.77 21.62 9.71
C LEU A 26 31.98 20.82 9.23
N ALA A 27 32.51 21.15 8.05
CA ALA A 27 33.69 20.49 7.48
C ALA A 27 35.00 21.02 8.07
N CYS A 28 35.00 22.19 8.72
CA CYS A 28 36.17 22.71 9.42
C CYS A 28 36.42 21.91 10.71
N PHE A 29 37.57 21.25 10.77
CA PHE A 29 37.99 20.31 11.81
C PHE A 29 38.34 20.94 13.17
N TYR A 30 37.46 21.74 13.80
CA TYR A 30 37.66 22.22 15.19
C TYR A 30 36.37 22.53 15.97
N GLN A 31 35.20 22.07 15.50
CA GLN A 31 33.94 22.36 16.20
C GLN A 31 33.69 21.43 17.38
N SER A 32 33.25 22.00 18.50
CA SER A 32 32.72 21.23 19.64
C SER A 32 31.50 20.40 19.22
N TYR A 33 31.23 19.29 19.93
CA TYR A 33 30.05 18.45 19.66
C TYR A 33 28.75 19.27 19.65
N ASP A 34 28.57 20.15 20.65
CA ASP A 34 27.40 21.02 20.77
C ASP A 34 27.24 21.99 19.60
N GLU A 35 28.35 22.53 19.10
CA GLU A 35 28.34 23.47 17.98
C GLU A 35 28.03 22.76 16.65
N ARG A 36 28.55 21.54 16.49
CA ARG A 36 28.24 20.66 15.37
C ARG A 36 26.75 20.30 15.35
N GLU A 37 26.19 19.92 16.50
CA GLU A 37 24.76 19.60 16.62
C GLU A 37 23.88 20.83 16.31
N ARG A 38 24.23 22.00 16.85
CA ARG A 38 23.52 23.27 16.55
C ARG A 38 23.53 23.61 15.06
N LEU A 39 24.65 23.43 14.37
CA LEU A 39 24.75 23.71 12.94
C LEU A 39 23.95 22.72 12.10
N GLU A 40 23.93 21.43 12.47
CA GLU A 40 23.05 20.45 11.85
C GLU A 40 21.57 20.78 12.05
N GLN A 41 21.17 21.19 13.25
CA GLN A 41 19.80 21.61 13.54
C GLN A 41 19.41 22.85 12.72
N ARG A 42 20.29 23.87 12.65
CA ARG A 42 20.06 25.07 11.81
C ARG A 42 19.92 24.71 10.34
N LYS A 43 20.76 23.82 9.82
CA LYS A 43 20.66 23.29 8.45
C LYS A 43 19.31 22.60 8.21
N LYS A 44 18.83 21.78 9.16
CA LYS A 44 17.52 21.12 9.08
C LYS A 44 16.36 22.13 9.06
N VAL A 45 16.43 23.17 9.90
CA VAL A 45 15.40 24.24 9.94
C VAL A 45 15.32 24.97 8.61
N LEU A 46 16.46 25.36 8.02
CA LEU A 46 16.47 26.05 6.72
C LEU A 46 15.90 25.18 5.60
N LYS A 47 16.20 23.87 5.58
CA LYS A 47 15.60 22.94 4.61
C LYS A 47 14.08 22.87 4.74
N LYS A 48 13.55 22.76 5.97
CA LYS A 48 12.09 22.79 6.23
C LYS A 48 11.43 24.09 5.80
N GLN A 49 12.12 25.22 5.95
CA GLN A 49 11.63 26.51 5.47
C GLN A 49 11.53 26.55 3.94
N ILE A 50 12.54 26.03 3.23
CA ILE A 50 12.49 25.89 1.77
C ILE A 50 11.30 25.00 1.34
N GLU A 51 11.11 23.86 2.01
CA GLU A 51 9.97 22.96 1.74
C GLU A 51 8.62 23.67 1.89
N HIS A 52 8.46 24.42 2.98
CA HIS A 52 7.24 25.19 3.26
C HIS A 52 6.95 26.23 2.16
N TYR A 53 7.95 26.99 1.74
CA TYR A 53 7.78 28.02 0.70
C TYR A 53 7.42 27.44 -0.68
N ILE A 54 7.96 26.27 -1.02
CA ILE A 54 7.60 25.57 -2.27
C ILE A 54 6.14 25.09 -2.22
N GLN A 55 5.68 24.56 -1.07
CA GLN A 55 4.29 24.14 -0.88
C GLN A 55 3.31 25.32 -0.91
N GLU A 56 3.61 26.41 -0.19
CA GLU A 56 2.80 27.64 -0.17
C GLU A 56 2.58 28.19 -1.59
N PHE A 57 3.65 28.22 -2.41
CA PHE A 57 3.57 28.69 -3.79
C PHE A 57 2.77 27.74 -4.70
N LYS A 58 2.89 26.42 -4.48
CA LYS A 58 2.13 25.40 -5.22
C LYS A 58 0.63 25.49 -4.92
N GLU A 59 0.24 25.67 -3.66
CA GLU A 59 -1.16 25.84 -3.28
C GLU A 59 -1.76 27.11 -3.88
N LYS A 60 -1.01 28.21 -3.87
CA LYS A 60 -1.43 29.47 -4.48
C LYS A 60 -1.68 29.35 -5.98
N THR A 61 -0.80 28.65 -6.70
CA THR A 61 -0.86 28.55 -8.17
C THR A 61 -1.83 27.47 -8.66
N LYS A 62 -2.27 26.55 -7.78
CA LYS A 62 -3.14 25.40 -8.10
C LYS A 62 -4.41 25.73 -8.87
N ASN A 63 -4.99 26.91 -8.64
CA ASN A 63 -6.23 27.35 -9.30
C ASN A 63 -5.97 28.22 -10.55
N ASN A 64 -4.72 28.57 -10.84
CA ASN A 64 -4.33 29.32 -12.01
C ASN A 64 -3.73 28.38 -13.07
N HIS A 65 -4.55 28.02 -14.05
CA HIS A 65 -4.20 27.02 -15.07
C HIS A 65 -2.99 27.44 -15.94
N LEU A 66 -2.78 28.75 -16.12
CA LEU A 66 -1.69 29.31 -16.93
C LEU A 66 -0.36 29.27 -16.16
N GLU A 67 -0.37 29.72 -14.91
CA GLU A 67 0.81 29.68 -14.02
C GLU A 67 1.21 28.24 -13.68
N THR A 68 0.24 27.36 -13.42
CA THR A 68 0.50 25.94 -13.14
C THR A 68 1.26 25.29 -14.29
N ARG A 69 0.88 25.58 -15.54
CA ARG A 69 1.49 24.99 -16.74
C ARG A 69 2.83 25.63 -17.08
N LEU A 70 2.99 26.93 -16.90
CA LEU A 70 4.25 27.66 -17.11
C LEU A 70 5.34 27.25 -16.10
N TYR A 71 4.95 26.98 -14.86
CA TYR A 71 5.89 26.77 -13.75
C TYR A 71 6.05 25.31 -13.33
N ALA A 72 5.28 24.38 -13.89
CA ALA A 72 5.33 22.94 -13.60
C ALA A 72 6.76 22.37 -13.62
N ASN A 73 7.53 22.66 -14.68
CA ASN A 73 8.90 22.13 -14.82
C ASN A 73 9.86 22.71 -13.78
N ARG A 74 9.75 24.01 -13.45
CA ARG A 74 10.62 24.66 -12.46
C ARG A 74 10.29 24.17 -11.05
N LEU A 75 9.00 24.02 -10.73
CA LEU A 75 8.55 23.45 -9.46
C LEU A 75 8.97 21.99 -9.30
N ALA A 76 8.82 21.16 -10.34
CA ALA A 76 9.25 19.77 -10.30
C ALA A 76 10.77 19.62 -10.05
N VAL A 77 11.59 20.51 -10.63
CA VAL A 77 13.05 20.55 -10.37
C VAL A 77 13.34 20.93 -8.92
N LEU A 78 12.66 21.93 -8.37
CA LEU A 78 12.81 22.34 -6.97
C LEU A 78 12.34 21.24 -6.01
N GLU A 79 11.19 20.62 -6.26
CA GLU A 79 10.65 19.51 -5.48
C GLU A 79 11.61 18.32 -5.47
N LYS A 80 12.19 17.97 -6.63
CA LYS A 80 13.19 16.89 -6.72
C LYS A 80 14.48 17.23 -5.97
N LYS A 81 14.96 18.49 -6.07
CA LYS A 81 16.19 18.95 -5.42
C LYS A 81 16.10 18.91 -3.90
N PHE A 82 14.93 19.19 -3.35
CA PHE A 82 14.68 19.23 -1.90
C PHE A 82 13.94 18.00 -1.38
N GLN A 83 13.82 16.93 -2.18
CA GLN A 83 13.12 15.70 -1.80
C GLN A 83 11.67 15.94 -1.32
N ILE A 84 10.99 16.95 -1.89
CA ILE A 84 9.57 17.26 -1.67
C ILE A 84 8.67 16.33 -2.49
N GLN A 85 9.13 15.09 -2.67
CA GLN A 85 8.20 14.01 -2.94
C GLN A 85 7.48 13.71 -1.63
N PRO A 86 6.24 13.18 -1.63
CA PRO A 86 5.71 12.54 -0.44
C PRO A 86 6.83 11.63 0.08
N ARG A 87 7.24 11.83 1.33
CA ARG A 87 8.36 11.10 1.90
C ARG A 87 7.94 9.66 1.94
N ILE A 88 8.24 8.88 0.90
CA ILE A 88 7.94 7.46 0.94
C ILE A 88 9.08 6.80 1.65
N MET A 89 8.98 6.88 2.96
CA MET A 89 10.07 6.64 3.91
C MET A 89 10.16 5.14 4.28
N SER A 90 9.26 4.32 3.72
CA SER A 90 9.27 2.86 3.72
C SER A 90 9.18 2.33 2.29
N ALA A 91 10.04 1.37 1.95
CA ALA A 91 10.01 0.68 0.65
C ALA A 91 8.62 0.08 0.34
N ASN A 92 7.91 -0.40 1.37
CA ASN A 92 6.58 -0.99 1.19
C ASN A 92 5.54 0.06 0.81
N LEU A 93 5.55 1.23 1.46
CA LEU A 93 4.69 2.35 1.07
C LEU A 93 5.02 2.84 -0.34
N PHE A 94 6.27 2.74 -0.78
CA PHE A 94 6.70 3.16 -2.12
C PHE A 94 6.11 2.23 -3.16
N CYS A 95 6.34 0.93 -2.98
CA CYS A 95 5.78 -0.10 -3.84
C CYS A 95 4.25 -0.04 -3.87
N LEU A 96 3.59 0.21 -2.74
CA LEU A 96 2.13 0.35 -2.67
C LEU A 96 1.60 1.55 -3.45
N ASN A 97 2.31 2.68 -3.47
CA ASN A 97 1.91 3.82 -4.28
C ASN A 97 2.11 3.56 -5.78
N VAL A 98 3.23 2.93 -6.17
CA VAL A 98 3.49 2.53 -7.57
C VAL A 98 2.42 1.55 -8.07
N LEU A 99 2.08 0.55 -7.25
CA LEU A 99 1.01 -0.41 -7.57
C LEU A 99 -0.35 0.27 -7.71
N LYS A 100 -0.62 1.33 -6.93
CA LYS A 100 -1.88 2.08 -6.97
C LYS A 100 -2.01 2.85 -8.28
N GLU A 101 -0.93 3.51 -8.71
CA GLU A 101 -0.88 4.19 -10.00
C GLU A 101 -1.08 3.19 -11.14
N ARG A 102 -0.39 2.05 -11.10
CA ARG A 102 -0.53 1.00 -12.11
C ARG A 102 -1.94 0.42 -12.15
N HIS A 103 -2.56 0.17 -11.00
CA HIS A 103 -3.95 -0.28 -10.89
C HIS A 103 -4.91 0.69 -11.61
N SER A 104 -4.77 2.00 -11.37
CA SER A 104 -5.63 3.01 -11.98
C SER A 104 -5.49 3.08 -13.50
N ILE A 105 -4.29 2.82 -14.04
CA ILE A 105 -4.05 2.77 -15.49
C ILE A 105 -4.73 1.53 -16.07
N ILE A 106 -4.49 0.35 -15.50
CA ILE A 106 -5.03 -0.91 -16.03
C ILE A 106 -6.56 -0.96 -15.93
N GLU A 107 -7.17 -0.38 -14.88
CA GLU A 107 -8.63 -0.26 -14.84
C GLU A 107 -9.20 0.57 -15.98
N LYS A 108 -8.54 1.68 -16.34
CA LYS A 108 -8.94 2.50 -17.49
C LYS A 108 -8.80 1.72 -18.79
N ASP A 109 -7.69 0.99 -18.96
CA ASP A 109 -7.44 0.15 -20.13
C ASP A 109 -8.47 -0.97 -20.23
N LYS A 110 -8.79 -1.67 -19.13
CA LYS A 110 -9.87 -2.67 -19.07
C LYS A 110 -11.21 -2.07 -19.52
N SER A 111 -11.56 -0.89 -19.00
CA SER A 111 -12.80 -0.20 -19.37
C SER A 111 -12.82 0.15 -20.86
N PHE A 112 -11.69 0.59 -21.40
CA PHE A 112 -11.54 0.87 -22.82
C PHE A 112 -11.70 -0.39 -23.67
N PHE A 113 -10.96 -1.46 -23.39
CA PHE A 113 -11.01 -2.72 -24.14
C PHE A 113 -12.39 -3.38 -24.07
N SER A 114 -13.08 -3.27 -22.93
CA SER A 114 -14.44 -3.76 -22.78
C SER A 114 -15.42 -3.05 -23.72
N LYS A 115 -15.28 -1.73 -23.92
CA LYS A 115 -16.17 -0.96 -24.83
C LYS A 115 -15.97 -1.31 -26.30
N ILE A 116 -14.78 -1.77 -26.68
CA ILE A 116 -14.47 -2.18 -28.05
C ILE A 116 -14.52 -3.70 -28.25
N ASN A 117 -15.10 -4.44 -27.29
CA ASN A 117 -15.28 -5.90 -27.32
C ASN A 117 -13.99 -6.71 -27.52
N GLN A 118 -12.85 -6.19 -27.05
CA GLN A 118 -11.55 -6.86 -27.07
C GLN A 118 -11.40 -7.80 -25.86
N ASN A 119 -12.10 -8.94 -25.91
CA ASN A 119 -12.24 -9.86 -24.77
C ASN A 119 -10.91 -10.46 -24.29
N GLN A 120 -9.92 -10.62 -25.17
CA GLN A 120 -8.62 -11.16 -24.79
C GLN A 120 -7.80 -10.15 -23.98
N GLU A 121 -7.81 -8.89 -24.40
CA GLU A 121 -7.18 -7.76 -23.73
C GLU A 121 -7.86 -7.46 -22.39
N VAL A 122 -9.19 -7.54 -22.32
CA VAL A 122 -9.93 -7.45 -21.06
C VAL A 122 -9.45 -8.50 -20.06
N LYS A 123 -9.25 -9.75 -20.52
CA LYS A 123 -8.77 -10.84 -19.66
C LYS A 123 -7.34 -10.60 -19.18
N ILE A 124 -6.45 -10.09 -20.04
CA ILE A 124 -5.09 -9.71 -19.65
C ILE A 124 -5.12 -8.63 -18.56
N CYS A 125 -5.95 -7.60 -18.73
CA CYS A 125 -6.11 -6.57 -17.71
C CYS A 125 -6.68 -7.14 -16.40
N GLU A 126 -7.61 -8.09 -16.46
CA GLU A 126 -8.14 -8.78 -15.25
C GLU A 126 -7.07 -9.55 -14.50
N ASP A 127 -6.24 -10.33 -15.22
CA ASP A 127 -5.14 -11.09 -14.64
C ASP A 127 -4.08 -10.15 -14.01
N GLU A 128 -3.75 -9.03 -14.67
CA GLU A 128 -2.83 -8.03 -14.11
C GLU A 128 -3.41 -7.32 -12.88
N LEU A 129 -4.70 -6.98 -12.88
CA LEU A 129 -5.36 -6.39 -11.71
C LEU A 129 -5.34 -7.36 -10.52
N GLN A 130 -5.58 -8.66 -10.74
CA GLN A 130 -5.47 -9.68 -9.69
C GLN A 130 -4.04 -9.77 -9.14
N MET A 131 -3.03 -9.73 -10.00
CA MET A 131 -1.63 -9.76 -9.58
C MET A 131 -1.27 -8.53 -8.72
N ILE A 132 -1.73 -7.34 -9.12
CA ILE A 132 -1.54 -6.10 -8.35
C ILE A 132 -2.25 -6.18 -7.00
N GLU A 133 -3.45 -6.75 -6.96
CA GLU A 133 -4.21 -6.97 -5.72
C GLU A 133 -3.40 -7.84 -4.75
N ILE A 134 -2.88 -8.99 -5.20
CA ILE A 134 -2.09 -9.92 -4.38
C ILE A 134 -0.80 -9.26 -3.86
N GLN A 135 -0.07 -8.55 -4.73
CA GLN A 135 1.16 -7.87 -4.33
C GLN A 135 0.90 -6.76 -3.32
N SER A 136 -0.17 -5.99 -3.51
CA SER A 136 -0.57 -4.92 -2.59
C SER A 136 -0.94 -5.48 -1.22
N GLN A 137 -1.62 -6.62 -1.17
CA GLN A 137 -1.97 -7.29 0.09
C GLN A 137 -0.75 -7.73 0.89
N ASN A 138 0.24 -8.34 0.23
CA ASN A 138 1.48 -8.75 0.89
C ASN A 138 2.23 -7.56 1.49
N LEU A 139 2.38 -6.48 0.70
CA LEU A 139 3.09 -5.28 1.15
C LEU A 139 2.35 -4.55 2.29
N LEU A 140 1.01 -4.48 2.24
CA LEU A 140 0.21 -3.94 3.33
C LEU A 140 0.37 -4.75 4.61
N LYS A 141 0.43 -6.08 4.51
CA LYS A 141 0.63 -6.99 5.64
C LYS A 141 2.00 -6.80 6.27
N GLU A 142 3.06 -6.83 5.47
CA GLU A 142 4.43 -6.62 5.94
C GLU A 142 4.59 -5.26 6.62
N PHE A 143 3.97 -4.21 6.06
CA PHE A 143 4.01 -2.89 6.67
C PHE A 143 3.23 -2.84 8.00
N PHE A 144 2.09 -3.52 8.09
CA PHE A 144 1.34 -3.67 9.34
C PHE A 144 2.14 -4.42 10.42
N GLU A 145 2.81 -5.50 10.06
CA GLU A 145 3.68 -6.27 10.97
C GLU A 145 4.88 -5.43 11.43
N SER A 146 5.50 -4.68 10.52
CA SER A 146 6.57 -3.74 10.83
C SER A 146 6.10 -2.66 11.83
N MET A 147 4.88 -2.13 11.65
CA MET A 147 4.32 -1.14 12.58
C MET A 147 4.12 -1.65 14.00
N ASN A 148 3.75 -2.92 14.15
CA ASN A 148 3.56 -3.52 15.47
C ASN A 148 4.88 -3.96 16.12
N THR A 149 5.86 -4.37 15.31
CA THR A 149 7.15 -4.88 15.79
C THR A 149 8.12 -3.74 16.11
N PHE A 150 8.10 -2.67 15.32
CA PHE A 150 9.06 -1.56 15.37
C PHE A 150 8.36 -0.20 15.40
N PRO A 151 7.48 0.07 16.39
CA PRO A 151 6.65 1.28 16.41
C PRO A 151 7.45 2.59 16.48
N GLU A 152 8.67 2.55 17.02
CA GLU A 152 9.58 3.69 17.16
C GLU A 152 10.05 4.25 15.81
N TYR A 153 10.05 3.42 14.76
CA TYR A 153 10.48 3.78 13.41
C TYR A 153 9.33 4.27 12.53
N ILE A 154 8.12 4.37 13.09
CA ILE A 154 6.89 4.71 12.37
C ILE A 154 6.38 6.06 12.84
N ASP A 155 6.59 7.07 12.01
CA ASP A 155 6.06 8.41 12.27
C ASP A 155 4.57 8.55 11.90
N LYS A 156 4.00 9.71 12.24
CA LYS A 156 2.59 10.03 12.00
C LYS A 156 2.25 10.13 10.51
N GLU A 157 3.22 10.54 9.68
CA GLU A 157 3.02 10.70 8.23
C GLU A 157 2.93 9.32 7.56
N MET A 158 3.81 8.39 7.92
CA MET A 158 3.76 7.01 7.45
C MET A 158 2.42 6.33 7.81
N LYS A 159 1.91 6.54 9.03
CA LYS A 159 0.59 6.02 9.43
C LYS A 159 -0.53 6.60 8.57
N LEU A 160 -0.47 7.89 8.27
CA LEU A 160 -1.46 8.56 7.44
C LEU A 160 -1.41 8.04 6.00
N GLN A 161 -0.22 7.93 5.40
CA GLN A 161 -0.04 7.37 4.06
C GLN A 161 -0.54 5.92 3.99
N PHE A 162 -0.21 5.10 5.00
CA PHE A 162 -0.71 3.73 5.12
C PHE A 162 -2.23 3.67 5.22
N SER A 163 -2.85 4.50 6.08
CA SER A 163 -4.31 4.54 6.22
C SER A 163 -5.00 4.97 4.92
N THR A 164 -4.39 5.89 4.17
CA THR A 164 -4.90 6.35 2.87
C THR A 164 -4.81 5.24 1.82
N LEU A 165 -3.71 4.48 1.82
CA LEU A 165 -3.54 3.33 0.93
C LEU A 165 -4.51 2.19 1.29
N LEU A 166 -4.69 1.92 2.57
CA LEU A 166 -5.70 0.98 3.06
C LEU A 166 -7.11 1.34 2.56
N CYS A 167 -7.48 2.62 2.64
CA CYS A 167 -8.76 3.10 2.12
C CYS A 167 -8.84 2.98 0.59
N TYR A 168 -7.77 3.34 -0.14
CA TYR A 168 -7.74 3.32 -1.61
C TYR A 168 -7.92 1.93 -2.18
N TYR A 169 -7.13 0.98 -1.69
CA TYR A 169 -7.23 -0.40 -2.17
C TYR A 169 -8.59 -1.01 -1.86
N GLY A 170 -9.38 -0.30 -1.04
CA GLY A 170 -10.62 -0.78 -0.51
C GLY A 170 -10.28 -1.97 0.36
N TRP A 171 -10.75 -1.95 1.58
CA TRP A 171 -11.18 -3.24 2.10
C TRP A 171 -12.46 -3.67 1.36
N GLY A 172 -12.32 -3.96 0.05
CA GLY A 172 -13.20 -4.75 -0.80
C GLY A 172 -13.04 -6.25 -0.54
N PHE A 173 -12.45 -6.60 0.60
CA PHE A 173 -12.38 -7.96 1.09
C PHE A 173 -13.70 -8.46 1.63
N ALA A 174 -14.69 -7.61 1.93
CA ALA A 174 -15.99 -8.10 2.36
C ALA A 174 -16.57 -9.06 1.31
N GLU A 175 -16.60 -8.70 0.03
CA GLU A 175 -17.21 -9.54 -1.00
C GLU A 175 -16.40 -10.80 -1.32
N LYS A 176 -15.07 -10.69 -1.44
CA LYS A 176 -14.19 -11.85 -1.70
C LYS A 176 -14.13 -12.80 -0.50
N LYS A 177 -14.11 -12.28 0.73
CA LYS A 177 -14.23 -13.07 1.96
C LYS A 177 -15.63 -13.67 2.11
N ILE A 178 -16.69 -12.91 1.86
CA ILE A 178 -18.07 -13.43 1.84
C ILE A 178 -18.21 -14.54 0.79
N ALA A 179 -17.58 -14.41 -0.38
CA ALA A 179 -17.57 -15.43 -1.42
C ALA A 179 -16.76 -16.66 -1.01
N LEU A 180 -15.57 -16.48 -0.45
CA LEU A 180 -14.72 -17.56 0.07
C LEU A 180 -15.38 -18.28 1.25
N ASP A 181 -16.03 -17.56 2.17
CA ASP A 181 -16.75 -18.09 3.32
C ASP A 181 -18.00 -18.86 2.86
N LYS A 182 -18.78 -18.32 1.92
CA LYS A 182 -19.91 -19.04 1.30
C LYS A 182 -19.44 -20.32 0.62
N ARG A 183 -18.33 -20.25 -0.13
CA ARG A 183 -17.73 -21.40 -0.82
C ARG A 183 -17.20 -22.43 0.17
N GLN A 184 -16.58 -21.98 1.26
CA GLN A 184 -16.11 -22.85 2.33
C GLN A 184 -17.28 -23.61 2.97
N ILE A 185 -18.37 -22.92 3.31
CA ILE A 185 -19.57 -23.53 3.88
C ILE A 185 -20.19 -24.56 2.92
N GLU A 186 -20.28 -24.22 1.62
CA GLU A 186 -20.77 -25.14 0.58
C GLU A 186 -19.91 -26.42 0.51
N LEU A 187 -18.59 -26.26 0.46
CA LEU A 187 -17.63 -27.36 0.38
C LEU A 187 -17.64 -28.22 1.65
N GLU A 188 -17.75 -27.63 2.84
CA GLU A 188 -17.86 -28.35 4.11
C GLU A 188 -19.15 -29.18 4.19
N ASN A 189 -20.28 -28.63 3.71
CA ASN A 189 -21.54 -29.35 3.63
C ASN A 189 -21.48 -30.52 2.63
N ARG A 190 -20.89 -30.28 1.45
CA ARG A 190 -20.69 -31.33 0.44
C ARG A 190 -19.75 -32.43 0.93
N LEU A 191 -18.69 -32.06 1.66
CA LEU A 191 -17.76 -32.99 2.29
C LEU A 191 -18.49 -33.91 3.28
N LYS A 192 -19.26 -33.34 4.22
CA LYS A 192 -20.05 -34.11 5.19
C LYS A 192 -20.99 -35.11 4.53
N LEU A 193 -21.65 -34.70 3.44
CA LEU A 193 -22.56 -35.56 2.68
C LEU A 193 -21.81 -36.71 1.97
N LEU A 194 -20.67 -36.42 1.35
CA LEU A 194 -19.84 -37.42 0.68
C LEU A 194 -19.19 -38.40 1.66
N GLU A 195 -18.70 -37.93 2.81
CA GLU A 195 -18.13 -38.78 3.85
C GLU A 195 -19.21 -39.71 4.45
N LYS A 196 -20.43 -39.22 4.67
CA LYS A 196 -21.57 -40.06 5.11
C LYS A 196 -21.94 -41.12 4.06
N LYS A 197 -21.95 -40.77 2.77
CA LYS A 197 -22.22 -41.72 1.67
C LYS A 197 -21.11 -42.75 1.50
N SER A 198 -19.85 -42.34 1.67
CA SER A 198 -18.68 -43.23 1.55
C SER A 198 -18.55 -44.20 2.73
N ASN A 199 -19.12 -43.88 3.89
CA ASN A 199 -19.04 -44.71 5.11
C ASN A 199 -20.33 -45.50 5.38
N GLY A 200 -21.38 -45.32 4.59
CA GLY A 200 -22.64 -46.06 4.74
C GLY A 200 -22.53 -47.51 4.25
N ILE A 201 -23.41 -48.39 4.75
CA ILE A 201 -23.47 -49.82 4.39
C ILE A 201 -23.55 -50.03 2.86
N TRP A 202 -24.17 -49.10 2.14
CA TRP A 202 -24.28 -49.09 0.68
C TRP A 202 -22.94 -48.97 -0.06
N ALA A 203 -21.89 -48.44 0.60
CA ALA A 203 -20.55 -48.32 0.05
C ALA A 203 -19.86 -49.67 -0.14
N LEU A 204 -20.22 -50.69 0.65
CA LEU A 204 -19.65 -52.04 0.56
C LEU A 204 -20.05 -52.74 -0.75
N PHE A 205 -21.17 -52.36 -1.35
CA PHE A 205 -21.72 -52.99 -2.55
C PHE A 205 -21.45 -52.21 -3.83
N ASN A 206 -20.80 -51.04 -3.77
CA ASN A 206 -20.65 -50.14 -4.91
C ASN A 206 -19.27 -49.49 -5.03
N TYR A 207 -18.26 -50.33 -5.32
CA TYR A 207 -16.84 -49.96 -5.41
C TYR A 207 -16.55 -48.74 -6.31
N LYS A 208 -17.19 -48.65 -7.48
CA LYS A 208 -16.99 -47.53 -8.44
C LYS A 208 -17.46 -46.19 -7.85
N LEU A 209 -18.58 -46.19 -7.13
CA LEU A 209 -19.12 -44.99 -6.47
C LEU A 209 -18.24 -44.56 -5.29
N VAL A 210 -17.70 -45.52 -4.53
CA VAL A 210 -16.75 -45.22 -3.44
C VAL A 210 -15.44 -44.63 -3.97
N LYS A 211 -14.89 -45.18 -5.06
CA LYS A 211 -13.68 -44.66 -5.70
C LYS A 211 -13.87 -43.21 -6.16
N ASN A 212 -14.99 -42.93 -6.83
CA ASN A 212 -15.31 -41.57 -7.28
C ASN A 212 -15.49 -40.61 -6.08
N SER A 213 -16.22 -41.04 -5.04
CA SER A 213 -16.42 -40.24 -3.82
C SER A 213 -15.09 -39.91 -3.13
N LYS A 214 -14.15 -40.87 -3.03
CA LYS A 214 -12.81 -40.63 -2.48
C LYS A 214 -12.00 -39.62 -3.28
N THR A 215 -12.07 -39.68 -4.62
CA THR A 215 -11.38 -38.70 -5.47
C THR A 215 -11.95 -37.30 -5.31
N GLU A 216 -13.27 -37.20 -5.16
CA GLU A 216 -13.97 -35.92 -4.97
C GLU A 216 -13.69 -35.33 -3.58
N ILE A 217 -13.70 -36.16 -2.53
CA ILE A 217 -13.27 -35.77 -1.17
C ILE A 217 -11.85 -35.22 -1.19
N LYS A 218 -10.92 -35.86 -1.91
CA LYS A 218 -9.53 -35.38 -2.01
C LYS A 218 -9.44 -34.00 -2.70
N LYS A 219 -10.25 -33.75 -3.73
CA LYS A 219 -10.33 -32.45 -4.41
C LYS A 219 -10.90 -31.37 -3.48
N ILE A 220 -12.02 -31.65 -2.81
CA ILE A 220 -12.67 -30.73 -1.86
C ILE A 220 -11.72 -30.39 -0.70
N LYS A 221 -11.00 -31.37 -0.15
CA LYS A 221 -10.02 -31.14 0.92
C LYS A 221 -8.87 -30.24 0.47
N LYS A 222 -8.43 -30.37 -0.79
CA LYS A 222 -7.40 -29.50 -1.36
C LYS A 222 -7.90 -28.06 -1.52
N GLU A 223 -9.08 -27.89 -2.09
CA GLU A 223 -9.72 -26.58 -2.29
C GLU A 223 -9.98 -25.87 -0.94
N LEU A 224 -10.45 -26.60 0.09
CA LEU A 224 -10.58 -26.06 1.45
C LEU A 224 -9.25 -25.61 2.06
N LEU A 225 -8.15 -26.29 1.72
CA LEU A 225 -6.81 -25.94 2.20
C LEU A 225 -6.28 -24.70 1.49
N GLU A 226 -6.55 -24.58 0.19
CA GLU A 226 -6.27 -23.38 -0.61
C GLU A 226 -7.05 -22.17 -0.07
N ILE A 227 -8.36 -22.30 0.20
CA ILE A 227 -9.19 -21.25 0.83
C ILE A 227 -8.64 -20.85 2.21
N LYS A 228 -8.21 -21.81 3.03
CA LYS A 228 -7.60 -21.51 4.35
C LYS A 228 -6.27 -20.77 4.22
N LEU A 229 -5.45 -21.09 3.22
CA LEU A 229 -4.20 -20.39 2.93
C LEU A 229 -4.45 -18.98 2.37
N GLU A 230 -5.50 -18.81 1.57
CA GLU A 230 -5.96 -17.50 1.10
C GLU A 230 -6.41 -16.65 2.29
N ASN A 231 -7.23 -17.22 3.18
CA ASN A 231 -7.74 -16.54 4.38
C ASN A 231 -6.64 -16.23 5.41
N SER A 232 -5.56 -17.02 5.49
CA SER A 232 -4.43 -16.74 6.39
C SER A 232 -3.49 -15.64 5.89
N LYS A 233 -3.57 -15.29 4.60
CA LYS A 233 -2.93 -14.10 4.04
C LYS A 233 -3.77 -12.84 4.24
N ASN A 234 -5.05 -13.01 4.60
CA ASN A 234 -5.98 -11.91 4.78
C ASN A 234 -5.73 -11.17 6.12
N ILE A 235 -5.43 -9.88 6.04
CA ILE A 235 -5.16 -9.01 7.20
C ILE A 235 -6.38 -8.87 8.12
N ASP A 236 -7.61 -9.02 7.58
CA ASP A 236 -8.85 -9.07 8.36
C ASP A 236 -8.88 -10.22 9.37
N TYR A 237 -8.28 -11.38 9.02
CA TYR A 237 -8.13 -12.49 9.95
C TYR A 237 -7.25 -12.09 11.14
N TYR A 238 -6.16 -11.35 10.89
CA TYR A 238 -5.28 -10.85 11.95
C TYR A 238 -5.94 -9.75 12.78
N LEU A 239 -6.68 -8.84 12.18
CA LEU A 239 -7.40 -7.78 12.90
C LEU A 239 -8.56 -8.33 13.73
N ASN A 240 -9.40 -9.22 13.19
CA ASN A 240 -10.48 -9.85 13.97
C ASN A 240 -9.97 -10.82 15.04
N LYS A 241 -8.88 -11.56 14.77
CA LYS A 241 -8.24 -12.40 15.78
C LYS A 241 -7.68 -11.56 16.93
N ASN A 242 -7.08 -10.41 16.64
CA ASN A 242 -6.58 -9.50 17.67
C ASN A 242 -7.69 -8.77 18.45
N ILE A 243 -8.88 -8.56 17.87
CA ILE A 243 -10.06 -8.10 18.61
C ILE A 243 -10.52 -9.18 19.60
N SER A 244 -10.51 -10.46 19.20
CA SER A 244 -10.80 -11.60 20.09
C SER A 244 -9.78 -11.75 21.24
N TYR A 245 -8.50 -11.47 21.00
CA TYR A 245 -7.45 -11.55 22.04
C TYR A 245 -7.45 -10.36 23.01
N LYS A 246 -8.09 -9.23 22.68
CA LYS A 246 -8.32 -8.15 23.64
C LYS A 246 -9.50 -8.42 24.59
N SER A 247 -10.55 -9.12 24.15
CA SER A 247 -11.69 -9.41 25.02
C SER A 247 -11.45 -10.47 26.10
N SER A 248 -10.34 -11.22 26.04
CA SER A 248 -10.01 -12.31 26.98
C SER A 248 -8.90 -11.97 27.97
N LYS A 249 -8.38 -10.74 27.96
CA LYS A 249 -7.42 -10.25 28.97
C LYS A 249 -7.96 -9.13 29.86
N ASP A 250 -9.18 -8.67 29.62
CA ASP A 250 -9.86 -7.64 30.42
C ASP A 250 -11.20 -8.17 30.99
N ILE A 251 -11.18 -9.37 31.61
CA ILE A 251 -12.18 -9.83 32.59
C ILE A 251 -11.44 -10.37 33.80
#